data_AF-A0A9P0D8H4-F1
#
_entry.id   AF-A0A9P0D8H4-F1
#
_cell.length_a   1.000
_cell.length_b   1.000
_cell.length_c   1.000
_cell.angle_alpha   90.00
_cell.angle_beta   90.00
_cell.angle_gamma   90.00
#
_symmetry.space_group_name_H-M   'P 1'
#
loop_
_entity.id
_entity.type
_entity.pdbx_description
1 polymer ?
#
loop_
_entity_poly.entity_id
_entity_poly.type
_entity_poly.pdbx_seq_one_letter_code
_entity_poly.pdbx_strand_id
1 'polypeptide(L)'
;MVERILELEKVIRTVLALLDKKKLPIIFVEEWQLLKDVKKILEPLECITKMVSGESYMVLSSIIVLTNGLENMISKLKKEELFEQALTMVNRMLHSLKSRLGDLESSRTLTISTFLDPRFKNIAFSSDCILERTKKEVINLVAYKIQKEEASTRNNREKTENYFPCTSTNESTSTKSCLSIRTNLDQKAATAQPTSTSSSRAIVEVQRYLEEELLNRESDPLVERAFIQLPLFIEGRY
;
A
#
# COMPACT_ATOMS: atom_id res chain seq x y z
N MET A 1 -24.25 18.66 6.85
CA MET A 1 -25.20 19.42 7.70
C MET A 1 -24.75 20.87 7.89
N VAL A 2 -23.54 21.10 8.42
CA VAL A 2 -22.96 22.46 8.60
C VAL A 2 -22.91 23.24 7.29
N GLU A 3 -22.44 22.61 6.21
CA GLU A 3 -22.42 23.22 4.88
C GLU A 3 -23.80 23.70 4.43
N ARG A 4 -24.83 22.86 4.55
CA ARG A 4 -26.22 23.22 4.22
C ARG A 4 -26.73 24.39 5.06
N ILE A 5 -26.33 24.51 6.33
CA ILE A 5 -26.72 25.66 7.18
C ILE A 5 -26.09 26.95 6.66
N LEU A 6 -24.81 26.89 6.25
CA LEU A 6 -24.10 28.03 5.66
C LEU A 6 -24.68 28.44 4.30
N GLU A 7 -25.06 27.48 3.44
CA GLU A 7 -25.74 27.77 2.17
C GLU A 7 -27.09 28.48 2.37
N LEU A 8 -27.81 28.11 3.43
CA LEU A 8 -29.11 28.68 3.77
C LEU A 8 -29.01 29.96 4.61
N GLU A 9 -27.82 30.49 4.90
CA GLU A 9 -27.62 31.65 5.78
C GLU A 9 -28.53 32.82 5.40
N LYS A 10 -28.55 33.21 4.12
CA LYS A 10 -29.37 34.33 3.63
C LYS A 10 -30.87 34.08 3.87
N VAL A 11 -31.33 32.89 3.52
CA VAL A 11 -32.74 32.50 3.66
C VAL A 11 -33.15 32.48 5.14
N ILE A 12 -32.30 31.91 5.99
CA ILE A 12 -32.51 31.86 7.45
C ILE A 12 -32.62 33.27 8.00
N ARG A 13 -31.70 34.19 7.65
CA ARG A 13 -31.74 35.58 8.08
C ARG A 13 -33.01 36.31 7.63
N THR A 14 -33.43 36.12 6.38
CA THR A 14 -34.66 36.73 5.84
C THR A 14 -35.91 36.21 6.55
N VAL A 15 -36.02 34.89 6.71
CA VAL A 15 -37.17 34.27 7.39
C VAL A 15 -37.22 34.69 8.85
N LEU A 16 -36.08 34.78 9.55
CA LEU A 16 -36.02 35.23 10.93
C LEU A 16 -36.48 36.69 11.07
N ALA A 17 -36.09 37.55 10.13
CA ALA A 17 -36.52 38.95 10.09
C ALA A 17 -38.03 39.09 9.81
N LEU A 18 -38.58 38.24 8.93
CA LEU A 18 -40.01 38.26 8.59
C LEU A 18 -40.92 37.70 9.68
N LEU A 19 -40.42 36.77 10.50
CA LEU A 19 -41.26 36.05 11.45
C LEU A 19 -41.62 36.84 12.71
N ASP A 20 -41.04 38.02 12.95
CA ASP A 20 -41.29 38.97 14.05
C ASP A 20 -41.75 38.34 15.40
N LYS A 21 -41.15 37.19 15.73
CA LYS A 21 -41.42 36.46 16.97
C LYS A 21 -40.32 36.82 17.94
N LYS A 22 -40.67 37.60 18.98
CA LYS A 22 -39.84 37.99 20.13
C LYS A 22 -39.05 36.87 20.85
N LYS A 23 -39.22 35.61 20.45
CA LYS A 23 -38.64 34.42 21.10
C LYS A 23 -37.75 33.56 20.20
N LEU A 24 -37.47 33.98 18.95
CA LEU A 24 -36.55 33.22 18.12
C LEU A 24 -35.09 33.53 18.48
N PRO A 25 -34.22 32.53 18.61
CA PRO A 25 -32.80 32.75 18.84
C PRO A 25 -32.19 33.47 17.64
N ILE A 26 -31.51 34.58 17.90
CA ILE A 26 -30.76 35.33 16.89
C ILE A 26 -29.39 34.68 16.77
N ILE A 27 -29.00 34.30 15.56
CA ILE A 27 -27.65 33.80 15.28
C ILE A 27 -26.75 34.99 14.98
N PHE A 28 -25.77 35.22 15.84
CA PHE A 28 -24.83 36.34 15.76
C PHE A 28 -23.78 36.12 14.66
N VAL A 29 -23.15 37.20 14.20
CA VAL A 29 -22.15 37.16 13.11
C VAL A 29 -20.98 36.25 13.47
N GLU A 30 -20.58 36.26 14.73
CA GLU A 30 -19.53 35.44 15.31
C GLU A 30 -19.87 33.94 15.24
N GLU A 31 -21.15 33.58 15.43
CA GLU A 31 -21.59 32.19 15.33
C GLU A 31 -21.57 31.68 13.89
N TRP A 32 -21.91 32.54 12.92
CA TRP A 32 -21.76 32.22 11.50
C TRP A 32 -20.29 32.04 11.10
N GLN A 33 -19.40 32.86 11.67
CA GLN A 33 -17.97 32.71 11.43
C GLN A 33 -17.42 31.44 12.09
N LEU A 34 -17.85 31.12 13.31
CA LEU A 34 -17.53 29.86 13.97
C LEU A 34 -18.01 28.65 13.15
N LEU A 35 -19.20 28.71 12.53
CA LEU A 35 -19.70 27.66 11.64
C LEU A 35 -18.80 27.47 10.41
N LYS A 36 -18.21 28.53 9.87
CA LYS A 36 -17.23 28.44 8.77
C LYS A 36 -15.94 27.77 9.23
N ASP A 37 -15.45 28.11 10.41
CA ASP A 37 -14.27 27.46 11.01
C ASP A 37 -14.54 25.96 11.23
N VAL A 38 -15.72 25.62 11.77
CA VAL A 38 -16.14 24.22 11.96
C VAL A 38 -16.23 23.48 10.63
N LYS A 39 -16.77 24.10 9.57
CA LYS A 39 -16.79 23.50 8.23
C LYS A 39 -15.36 23.15 7.79
N LYS A 40 -14.43 24.10 7.92
CA LYS A 40 -13.02 23.93 7.54
C LYS A 40 -12.33 22.81 8.32
N ILE A 41 -12.65 22.67 9.61
CA ILE A 41 -12.14 21.59 10.47
C ILE A 41 -12.67 20.22 10.04
N LEU A 42 -13.92 20.14 9.59
CA LEU A 42 -14.58 18.88 9.21
C LEU A 42 -14.23 18.41 7.80
N GLU A 43 -13.86 19.31 6.90
CA GLU A 43 -13.57 19.00 5.49
C GLU A 43 -12.49 17.90 5.30
N PRO A 44 -11.35 17.90 6.02
CA PRO A 44 -10.36 16.81 5.92
C PRO A 44 -10.92 15.45 6.32
N LEU A 45 -11.80 15.40 7.32
CA LEU A 45 -12.43 14.16 7.77
C LEU A 45 -13.42 13.64 6.74
N GLU A 46 -14.20 14.52 6.13
CA GLU A 46 -15.12 14.14 5.06
C GLU A 46 -14.36 13.57 3.86
N CYS A 47 -13.29 14.24 3.43
CA CYS A 47 -12.44 13.81 2.33
C CYS A 47 -11.92 12.39 2.57
N ILE A 48 -11.31 12.13 3.72
CA ILE A 48 -10.75 10.81 4.04
C ILE A 48 -11.85 9.76 4.22
N THR A 49 -12.98 10.13 4.83
CA THR A 49 -14.10 9.19 4.98
C THR A 49 -14.63 8.75 3.62
N LYS A 50 -14.76 9.67 2.65
CA LYS A 50 -15.10 9.32 1.26
C LYS A 50 -14.04 8.45 0.60
N MET A 51 -12.75 8.75 0.85
CA MET A 51 -11.60 7.95 0.42
C MET A 51 -11.42 6.62 1.18
N VAL A 52 -12.24 6.30 2.16
CA VAL A 52 -12.22 4.99 2.84
C VAL A 52 -13.52 4.23 2.61
N SER A 53 -14.61 4.94 2.37
CA SER A 53 -15.94 4.38 2.13
C SER A 53 -16.16 3.95 0.67
N GLY A 54 -15.19 4.16 -0.21
CA GLY A 54 -15.26 3.66 -1.59
C GLY A 54 -14.97 2.17 -1.62
N GLU A 55 -15.82 1.41 -2.29
CA GLU A 55 -15.74 -0.07 -2.35
C GLU A 55 -14.66 -0.56 -3.34
N SER A 56 -14.14 0.30 -4.22
CA SER A 56 -13.38 -0.12 -5.40
C SER A 56 -11.85 -0.11 -5.24
N TYR A 57 -11.28 0.25 -4.09
CA TYR A 57 -9.82 0.27 -3.89
C TYR A 57 -9.41 -0.41 -2.58
N MET A 58 -8.18 -0.95 -2.57
CA MET A 58 -7.59 -1.56 -1.39
C MET A 58 -7.35 -0.51 -0.30
N VAL A 59 -8.26 -0.46 0.68
CA VAL A 59 -8.21 0.51 1.79
C VAL A 59 -7.03 0.22 2.72
N LEU A 60 -6.75 -1.07 2.96
CA LEU A 60 -5.83 -1.52 4.03
C LEU A 60 -4.42 -0.95 3.89
N SER A 61 -3.89 -0.86 2.68
CA SER A 61 -2.55 -0.29 2.41
C SER A 61 -2.50 1.23 2.50
N SER A 62 -3.64 1.92 2.45
CA SER A 62 -3.71 3.38 2.51
C SER A 62 -3.91 3.91 3.93
N ILE A 63 -4.31 3.07 4.89
CA ILE A 63 -4.72 3.50 6.25
C ILE A 63 -3.61 4.31 6.97
N ILE A 64 -2.36 3.83 6.93
CA ILE A 64 -1.22 4.53 7.58
C ILE A 64 -1.02 5.90 6.93
N VAL A 65 -0.96 5.94 5.60
CA VAL A 65 -0.74 7.17 4.82
C VAL A 65 -1.85 8.19 5.03
N LEU A 66 -3.12 7.74 4.99
CA LEU A 66 -4.28 8.59 5.18
C LEU A 66 -4.33 9.15 6.61
N THR A 67 -4.00 8.34 7.62
CA THR A 67 -3.97 8.81 9.01
C THR A 67 -2.89 9.85 9.23
N ASN A 68 -1.68 9.61 8.72
CA ASN A 68 -0.56 10.57 8.80
C ASN A 68 -0.91 11.88 8.05
N GLY A 69 -1.55 11.76 6.88
CA GLY A 69 -2.06 12.90 6.12
C GLY A 69 -3.11 13.70 6.89
N LEU A 70 -4.07 13.03 7.52
CA LEU A 70 -5.11 13.63 8.34
C LEU A 70 -4.54 14.40 9.53
N GLU A 71 -3.63 13.77 10.26
CA GLU A 71 -2.97 14.39 11.42
C GLU A 71 -2.22 15.65 10.99
N ASN A 72 -1.52 15.61 9.86
CA ASN A 72 -0.83 16.77 9.31
C ASN A 72 -1.79 17.90 8.91
N MET A 73 -2.89 17.56 8.21
CA MET A 73 -3.91 18.54 7.81
C MET A 73 -4.54 19.23 9.02
N ILE A 74 -4.95 18.47 10.04
CA ILE A 74 -5.55 19.04 11.26
C ILE A 74 -4.52 19.81 12.09
N SER A 75 -3.26 19.35 12.12
CA SER A 75 -2.17 20.08 12.80
C SER A 75 -1.86 21.42 12.14
N LYS A 76 -2.05 21.55 10.82
CA LYS A 76 -1.93 22.83 10.11
C LYS A 76 -3.02 23.81 10.53
N LEU A 77 -4.26 23.34 10.73
CA LEU A 77 -5.37 24.19 11.19
C LEU A 77 -5.09 24.84 12.56
N LYS A 78 -4.28 24.19 13.41
CA LYS A 78 -3.87 24.77 14.70
C LYS A 78 -3.04 26.05 14.56
N LYS A 79 -2.41 26.27 13.40
CA LYS A 79 -1.58 27.45 13.11
C LYS A 79 -2.39 28.61 12.52
N GLU A 80 -3.66 28.38 12.21
CA GLU A 80 -4.54 29.39 11.65
C GLU A 80 -5.22 30.19 12.76
N GLU A 81 -5.64 31.41 12.42
CA GLU A 81 -6.47 32.24 13.30
C GLU A 81 -7.91 31.72 13.29
N LEU A 82 -8.23 30.88 14.27
CA LEU A 82 -9.56 30.31 14.48
C LEU A 82 -10.17 30.83 15.78
N PHE A 83 -11.50 30.78 15.89
CA PHE A 83 -12.16 31.00 17.19
C PHE A 83 -11.69 29.99 18.25
N GLU A 84 -11.63 30.41 19.52
CA GLU A 84 -11.20 29.56 20.64
C GLU A 84 -11.96 28.23 20.75
N GLN A 85 -13.27 28.26 20.46
CA GLN A 85 -14.11 27.06 20.41
C GLN A 85 -13.70 26.11 19.28
N ALA A 86 -13.36 26.64 18.11
CA ALA A 86 -12.86 25.88 16.97
C ALA A 86 -11.47 25.31 17.26
N LEU A 87 -10.58 26.07 17.89
CA LEU A 87 -9.27 25.59 18.34
C LEU A 87 -9.39 24.45 19.37
N THR A 88 -10.34 24.55 20.29
CA THR A 88 -10.67 23.47 21.25
C THR A 88 -11.10 22.20 20.52
N MET A 89 -11.92 22.34 19.46
CA MET A 89 -12.34 21.22 18.61
C MET A 89 -11.14 20.58 17.89
N VAL A 90 -10.23 21.37 17.31
CA VAL A 90 -9.00 20.88 16.68
C VAL A 90 -8.15 20.07 17.66
N ASN A 91 -7.91 20.58 18.87
CA ASN A 91 -7.13 19.86 19.88
C ASN A 91 -7.78 18.54 20.30
N ARG A 92 -9.11 18.52 20.48
CA ARG A 92 -9.87 17.29 20.78
C ARG A 92 -9.82 16.27 19.64
N MET A 93 -9.84 16.74 18.39
CA MET A 93 -9.71 15.88 17.23
C MET A 93 -8.32 15.26 17.14
N LEU A 94 -7.25 16.04 17.28
CA LEU A 94 -5.88 15.51 17.29
C LEU A 94 -5.68 14.47 18.39
N HIS A 95 -6.18 14.75 19.60
CA HIS A 95 -6.14 13.80 20.70
C HIS A 95 -6.90 12.51 20.35
N SER A 96 -8.10 12.63 19.78
CA SER A 96 -8.92 11.47 19.40
C SER A 96 -8.27 10.64 18.29
N LEU A 97 -7.61 11.29 17.32
CA LEU A 97 -6.85 10.61 16.27
C LEU A 97 -5.68 9.84 16.86
N LYS A 98 -4.87 10.45 17.72
CA LYS A 98 -3.75 9.76 18.38
C LYS A 98 -4.23 8.60 19.24
N SER A 99 -5.31 8.80 20.00
CA SER A 99 -5.83 7.77 20.89
C SER A 99 -6.41 6.56 20.14
N ARG A 100 -7.02 6.76 18.97
CA ARG A 100 -7.69 5.69 18.21
C ARG A 100 -6.84 5.10 17.10
N LEU A 101 -5.97 5.90 16.49
CA LEU A 101 -5.21 5.60 15.28
C LEU A 101 -3.70 5.89 15.42
N GLY A 102 -3.20 6.22 16.63
CA GLY A 102 -1.79 6.57 16.81
C GLY A 102 -0.82 5.40 16.72
N ASP A 103 -1.29 4.16 16.87
CA ASP A 103 -0.45 2.95 16.91
C ASP A 103 -0.63 2.06 15.66
N LEU A 104 -1.04 2.64 14.53
CA LEU A 104 -1.28 1.85 13.31
C LEU A 104 0.01 1.19 12.78
N GLU A 105 1.16 1.84 12.96
CA GLU A 105 2.45 1.32 12.53
C GLU A 105 2.99 0.18 13.41
N SER A 106 2.33 -0.16 14.54
CA SER A 106 2.63 -1.40 15.29
C SER A 106 1.98 -2.63 14.67
N SER A 107 0.93 -2.44 13.87
CA SER A 107 0.22 -3.53 13.21
C SER A 107 1.03 -4.07 12.03
N ARG A 108 1.53 -5.30 12.19
CA ARG A 108 2.23 -6.05 11.14
C ARG A 108 1.45 -6.08 9.82
N THR A 109 0.14 -6.26 9.87
CA THR A 109 -0.68 -6.34 8.66
C THR A 109 -0.69 -4.99 7.94
N LEU A 110 -0.91 -3.89 8.67
CA LEU A 110 -0.95 -2.55 8.07
C LEU A 110 0.40 -2.17 7.48
N THR A 111 1.49 -2.40 8.21
CA THR A 111 2.83 -2.04 7.72
C THR A 111 3.22 -2.85 6.50
N ILE A 112 3.01 -4.17 6.50
CA ILE A 112 3.29 -5.01 5.32
C ILE A 112 2.42 -4.61 4.14
N SER A 113 1.10 -4.45 4.33
CA SER A 113 0.19 -4.06 3.26
C SER A 113 0.55 -2.70 2.66
N THR A 114 0.94 -1.74 3.50
CA THR A 114 1.35 -0.40 3.06
C THR A 114 2.68 -0.44 2.31
N PHE A 115 3.66 -1.21 2.81
CA PHE A 115 4.96 -1.37 2.15
C PHE A 115 4.85 -2.06 0.77
N LEU A 116 3.97 -3.05 0.66
CA LEU A 116 3.73 -3.80 -0.58
C LEU A 116 2.84 -3.07 -1.60
N ASP A 117 2.31 -1.90 -1.25
CA ASP A 117 1.58 -1.05 -2.18
C ASP A 117 2.56 -0.19 -2.99
N PRO A 118 2.60 -0.34 -4.33
CA PRO A 118 3.56 0.35 -5.18
C PRO A 118 3.39 1.87 -5.20
N ARG A 119 2.24 2.39 -4.73
CA ARG A 119 1.98 3.83 -4.60
C ARG A 119 2.70 4.44 -3.40
N PHE A 120 3.15 3.63 -2.44
CA PHE A 120 3.68 4.10 -1.16
C PHE A 120 5.05 3.55 -0.81
N LYS A 121 5.32 2.24 -0.99
CA LYS A 121 6.63 1.62 -0.71
C LYS A 121 7.25 2.10 0.62
N ASN A 122 8.44 2.69 0.56
CA ASN A 122 9.17 3.25 1.71
C ASN A 122 8.68 4.64 2.14
N ILE A 123 8.06 5.43 1.25
CA ILE A 123 7.65 6.82 1.55
C ILE A 123 6.47 6.94 2.51
N ALA A 124 5.77 5.85 2.78
CA ALA A 124 4.63 5.83 3.70
C ALA A 124 5.02 5.98 5.19
N PHE A 125 6.25 5.59 5.54
CA PHE A 125 6.64 5.42 6.94
C PHE A 125 7.30 6.68 7.47
N SER A 126 6.91 7.08 8.68
CA SER A 126 7.50 8.26 9.34
C SER A 126 8.77 7.91 10.14
N SER A 127 9.06 6.63 10.35
CA SER A 127 10.20 6.14 11.13
C SER A 127 11.01 5.10 10.37
N ASP A 128 12.32 5.35 10.24
CA ASP A 128 13.26 4.42 9.63
C ASP A 128 13.30 3.07 10.37
N CYS A 129 13.11 3.07 11.69
CA CYS A 129 13.06 1.82 12.48
C CYS A 129 11.91 0.91 12.05
N ILE A 130 10.75 1.50 11.73
CA ILE A 130 9.55 0.77 11.31
C ILE A 130 9.70 0.29 9.87
N LEU A 131 10.26 1.15 9.00
CA LEU A 131 10.59 0.79 7.64
C LEU A 131 11.54 -0.41 7.58
N GLU A 132 12.66 -0.36 8.30
CA GLU A 132 13.66 -1.44 8.30
C GLU A 132 13.11 -2.76 8.87
N ARG A 133 12.31 -2.67 9.94
CA ARG A 133 11.62 -3.84 10.51
C ARG A 133 10.67 -4.46 9.48
N THR A 134 9.88 -3.63 8.81
CA THR A 134 8.90 -4.08 7.81
C THR A 134 9.60 -4.66 6.59
N LYS A 135 10.67 -4.02 6.10
CA LYS A 135 11.51 -4.51 5.00
C LYS A 135 12.08 -5.89 5.32
N LYS A 136 12.66 -6.07 6.51
CA LYS A 136 13.19 -7.37 6.98
C LYS A 136 12.11 -8.44 7.02
N GLU A 137 10.93 -8.10 7.52
CA GLU A 137 9.79 -9.01 7.59
C GLU A 137 9.31 -9.44 6.20
N VAL A 138 9.20 -8.50 5.25
CA VAL A 138 8.84 -8.78 3.86
C VAL A 138 9.90 -9.68 3.20
N ILE A 139 11.19 -9.41 3.39
CA ILE A 139 12.28 -10.28 2.90
C ILE A 139 12.12 -11.70 3.43
N ASN A 140 11.85 -11.88 4.72
CA ASN A 140 11.64 -13.21 5.31
C ASN A 140 10.43 -13.93 4.68
N LEU A 141 9.33 -13.21 4.46
CA LEU A 141 8.13 -13.76 3.82
C LEU A 141 8.39 -14.19 2.37
N VAL A 142 9.14 -13.39 1.61
CA VAL A 142 9.54 -13.72 0.23
C VAL A 142 10.49 -14.92 0.22
N ALA A 143 11.50 -14.95 1.11
CA ALA A 143 12.43 -16.07 1.22
C ALA A 143 11.72 -17.39 1.56
N TYR A 144 10.74 -17.34 2.47
CA TYR A 144 9.90 -18.48 2.82
C TYR A 144 9.07 -18.97 1.61
N LYS A 145 8.49 -18.06 0.82
CA LYS A 145 7.75 -18.39 -0.40
C LYS A 145 8.64 -19.10 -1.42
N ILE A 146 9.83 -18.54 -1.70
CA ILE A 146 10.82 -19.14 -2.61
C ILE A 146 11.19 -20.56 -2.16
N GLN A 147 11.51 -20.75 -0.88
CA GLN A 147 11.87 -22.07 -0.35
C GLN A 147 10.73 -23.09 -0.49
N LYS A 148 9.49 -22.66 -0.23
CA LYS A 148 8.30 -23.52 -0.35
C LYS A 148 8.06 -23.95 -1.80
N GLU A 149 8.24 -23.05 -2.76
CA GLU A 149 8.09 -23.33 -4.19
C GLU A 149 9.17 -24.29 -4.70
N GLU A 150 10.44 -24.08 -4.30
CA GLU A 150 11.56 -24.98 -4.62
C GLU A 150 11.31 -26.40 -4.11
N ALA A 151 10.80 -26.56 -2.88
CA ALA A 151 10.46 -27.86 -2.32
C ALA A 151 9.33 -28.56 -3.10
N SER A 152 8.30 -27.81 -3.51
CA SER A 152 7.20 -28.35 -4.33
C SER A 152 7.64 -28.77 -5.74
N THR A 153 8.60 -28.06 -6.33
CA THR A 153 9.13 -28.35 -7.67
C THR A 153 10.01 -29.60 -7.67
N ARG A 154 10.81 -29.83 -6.62
CA ARG A 154 11.61 -31.06 -6.47
C ARG A 154 10.73 -32.31 -6.35
N ASN A 155 9.67 -32.24 -5.54
CA ASN A 155 8.73 -33.37 -5.36
C ASN A 155 7.98 -33.77 -6.64
N ASN A 156 7.81 -32.85 -7.60
CA ASN A 156 7.19 -33.16 -8.90
C ASN A 156 8.19 -33.72 -9.91
N ARG A 157 9.49 -33.37 -9.81
CA ARG A 157 10.53 -33.83 -10.75
C ARG A 157 10.87 -35.31 -10.55
N GLU A 158 10.89 -35.77 -9.29
CA GLU A 158 11.16 -37.17 -8.92
C GLU A 158 10.06 -38.15 -9.38
N LYS A 159 8.88 -37.67 -9.80
CA LYS A 159 7.81 -38.53 -10.36
C LYS A 159 7.86 -38.72 -11.87
N THR A 160 8.76 -38.04 -12.59
CA THR A 160 8.82 -38.05 -14.07
C THR A 160 10.06 -38.73 -14.66
N GLU A 161 11.00 -39.26 -13.86
CA GLU A 161 12.24 -39.88 -14.35
C GLU A 161 12.11 -41.35 -14.80
N ASN A 162 10.97 -41.77 -15.37
CA ASN A 162 10.77 -43.15 -15.83
C ASN A 162 10.37 -43.27 -17.30
N TYR A 163 10.89 -42.41 -18.19
CA TYR A 163 10.83 -42.69 -19.63
C TYR A 163 12.07 -42.14 -20.36
N PHE A 164 13.03 -43.01 -20.64
CA PHE A 164 14.07 -42.82 -21.65
C PHE A 164 13.58 -43.43 -22.97
N PRO A 165 13.39 -42.65 -24.06
CA PRO A 165 13.43 -43.20 -25.40
C PRO A 165 14.86 -43.07 -25.96
N CYS A 166 15.57 -44.18 -26.01
CA CYS A 166 16.79 -44.29 -26.80
C CYS A 166 16.41 -44.42 -28.28
N THR A 167 16.81 -43.45 -29.12
CA THR A 167 16.84 -43.63 -30.57
C THR A 167 18.27 -43.49 -31.07
N SER A 168 18.76 -44.61 -31.60
CA SER A 168 20.04 -44.81 -32.26
C SER A 168 19.99 -44.27 -33.69
N THR A 169 20.95 -43.43 -34.10
CA THR A 169 21.39 -43.35 -35.50
C THR A 169 22.84 -42.93 -35.59
N ASN A 170 23.58 -43.61 -36.47
CA ASN A 170 25.02 -43.51 -36.70
C ASN A 170 25.39 -42.27 -37.52
N GLU A 171 26.49 -41.58 -37.17
CA GLU A 171 27.60 -41.23 -38.08
C GLU A 171 28.69 -40.34 -37.41
N SER A 172 29.94 -40.53 -37.86
CA SER A 172 31.15 -39.69 -37.71
C SER A 172 31.81 -39.50 -36.31
N THR A 173 33.06 -39.95 -36.21
CA THR A 173 33.84 -40.15 -34.96
C THR A 173 34.47 -38.89 -34.36
N SER A 174 34.44 -37.74 -35.06
CA SER A 174 34.95 -36.45 -34.53
C SER A 174 33.83 -35.60 -33.91
N THR A 175 32.61 -35.67 -34.46
CA THR A 175 31.42 -34.98 -33.93
C THR A 175 30.88 -35.61 -32.65
N LYS A 176 31.07 -36.93 -32.45
CA LYS A 176 30.67 -37.64 -31.21
C LYS A 176 31.36 -37.12 -29.94
N SER A 177 32.64 -36.75 -30.03
CA SER A 177 33.38 -36.20 -28.89
C SER A 177 32.87 -34.81 -28.51
N CYS A 178 32.61 -33.95 -29.50
CA CYS A 178 32.06 -32.61 -29.29
C CYS A 178 30.61 -32.65 -28.76
N LEU A 179 29.80 -33.62 -29.24
CA LEU A 179 28.46 -33.88 -28.70
C LEU A 179 28.55 -34.35 -27.24
N SER A 180 29.45 -35.27 -26.92
CA SER A 180 29.63 -35.78 -25.55
C SER A 180 30.14 -34.72 -24.57
N ILE A 181 30.94 -33.76 -25.05
CA ILE A 181 31.41 -32.63 -24.24
C ILE A 181 30.24 -31.66 -24.02
N ARG A 182 29.47 -31.32 -25.07
CA ARG A 182 28.28 -30.47 -24.94
C ARG A 182 27.23 -31.08 -24.03
N THR A 183 26.91 -32.37 -24.18
CA THR A 183 25.93 -33.04 -23.31
C THR A 183 26.41 -33.10 -21.86
N ASN A 184 27.70 -33.33 -21.60
CA ASN A 184 28.24 -33.25 -20.24
C ASN A 184 28.21 -31.82 -19.67
N LEU A 185 28.45 -30.82 -20.51
CA LEU A 185 28.43 -29.41 -20.11
C LEU A 185 27.00 -28.93 -19.86
N ASP A 186 26.05 -29.35 -20.71
CA ASP A 186 24.61 -29.12 -20.58
C ASP A 186 24.04 -29.87 -19.37
N GLN A 187 24.51 -31.10 -19.09
CA GLN A 187 24.14 -31.85 -17.89
C GLN A 187 24.72 -31.20 -16.63
N LYS A 188 25.99 -30.77 -16.66
CA LYS A 188 26.60 -30.01 -15.56
C LYS A 188 25.90 -28.67 -15.35
N ALA A 189 25.56 -27.95 -16.41
CA ALA A 189 24.81 -26.70 -16.37
C ALA A 189 23.36 -26.92 -15.88
N ALA A 190 22.72 -28.02 -16.28
CA ALA A 190 21.38 -28.39 -15.81
C ALA A 190 21.36 -28.81 -14.34
N THR A 191 22.47 -29.37 -13.83
CA THR A 191 22.66 -29.67 -12.39
C THR A 191 23.22 -28.50 -11.59
N ALA A 192 23.80 -27.50 -12.26
CA ALA A 192 24.34 -26.30 -11.62
C ALA A 192 23.16 -25.41 -11.19
N GLN A 193 22.69 -25.61 -9.97
CA GLN A 193 21.78 -24.67 -9.33
C GLN A 193 22.55 -23.38 -9.02
N PRO A 194 21.98 -22.19 -9.30
CA PRO A 194 22.57 -20.94 -8.83
C PRO A 194 22.76 -20.99 -7.31
N THR A 195 23.97 -20.69 -6.85
CA THR A 195 24.41 -20.79 -5.44
C THR A 195 23.81 -19.72 -4.51
N SER A 196 22.74 -19.04 -4.95
CA SER A 196 22.09 -18.02 -4.14
C SER A 196 21.10 -18.67 -3.17
N THR A 197 21.26 -18.38 -1.88
CA THR A 197 20.25 -18.77 -0.88
C THR A 197 18.90 -18.11 -1.18
N SER A 198 17.79 -18.73 -0.76
CA SER A 198 16.45 -18.13 -0.88
C SER A 198 16.39 -16.74 -0.26
N SER A 199 17.12 -16.52 0.84
CA SER A 199 17.29 -15.21 1.48
C SER A 199 17.98 -14.19 0.56
N SER A 200 19.09 -14.55 -0.09
CA SER A 200 19.79 -13.65 -1.02
C SER A 200 18.89 -13.25 -2.19
N ARG A 201 18.12 -14.20 -2.74
CA ARG A 201 17.16 -13.94 -3.83
C ARG A 201 16.03 -13.01 -3.37
N ALA A 202 15.48 -13.24 -2.18
CA ALA A 202 14.46 -12.39 -1.60
C ALA A 202 14.94 -10.96 -1.37
N ILE A 203 16.18 -10.77 -0.91
CA ILE A 203 16.78 -9.45 -0.73
C ILE A 203 16.85 -8.70 -2.07
N VAL A 204 17.37 -9.33 -3.12
CA VAL A 204 17.49 -8.71 -4.45
C VAL A 204 16.11 -8.34 -5.01
N GLU A 205 15.12 -9.22 -4.86
CA GLU A 205 13.76 -8.98 -5.34
C GLU A 205 13.08 -7.80 -4.64
N VAL A 206 13.14 -7.75 -3.30
CA VAL A 206 12.58 -6.65 -2.52
C VAL A 206 13.30 -5.34 -2.83
N GLN A 207 14.61 -5.38 -3.03
CA GLN A 207 15.38 -4.19 -3.39
C GLN A 207 15.00 -3.66 -4.78
N ARG A 208 14.85 -4.55 -5.77
CA ARG A 208 14.36 -4.17 -7.10
C ARG A 208 12.98 -3.51 -7.05
N TYR A 209 12.04 -4.09 -6.29
CA TYR A 209 10.72 -3.51 -6.08
C TYR A 209 10.77 -2.09 -5.50
N LEU A 210 11.70 -1.83 -4.57
CA LEU A 210 11.90 -0.50 -3.99
C LEU A 210 12.52 0.51 -4.96
N GLU A 211 13.31 0.04 -5.94
CA GLU A 211 13.96 0.87 -6.95
C GLU A 211 13.04 1.24 -8.12
N GLU A 212 11.97 0.47 -8.34
CA GLU A 212 10.93 0.81 -9.31
C GLU A 212 10.27 2.16 -8.97
N GLU A 213 9.80 2.88 -9.99
CA GLU A 213 9.07 4.13 -9.81
C GLU A 213 7.77 3.92 -9.00
N LEU A 214 7.34 4.98 -8.31
CA LEU A 214 6.10 4.96 -7.54
C LEU A 214 4.91 5.02 -8.48
N LEU A 215 3.91 4.19 -8.19
CA LEU A 215 2.68 4.21 -8.95
C LEU A 215 1.85 5.46 -8.64
N ASN A 216 1.12 5.99 -9.63
CA ASN A 216 0.16 7.07 -9.43
C ASN A 216 -0.88 6.67 -8.36
N ARG A 217 -1.17 7.58 -7.44
CA ARG A 217 -2.06 7.35 -6.30
C ARG A 217 -3.47 6.97 -6.71
N GLU A 218 -3.93 7.46 -7.86
CA GLU A 218 -5.26 7.20 -8.41
C GLU A 218 -5.36 5.90 -9.22
N SER A 219 -4.22 5.27 -9.54
CA SER A 219 -4.19 3.99 -10.25
C SER A 219 -4.58 2.82 -9.34
N ASP A 220 -5.13 1.76 -9.94
CA ASP A 220 -5.42 0.51 -9.23
C ASP A 220 -4.11 -0.26 -8.96
N PRO A 221 -3.70 -0.44 -7.68
CA PRO A 221 -2.46 -1.14 -7.34
C PRO A 221 -2.48 -2.64 -7.70
N LEU A 222 -3.65 -3.22 -7.99
CA LEU A 222 -3.80 -4.63 -8.34
C LEU A 222 -3.69 -4.89 -9.85
N VAL A 223 -4.06 -3.92 -10.69
CA VAL A 223 -4.04 -4.07 -12.15
C VAL A 223 -2.61 -3.97 -12.68
N GLU A 224 -1.78 -3.08 -12.12
CA GLU A 224 -0.40 -2.91 -12.60
C GLU A 224 0.55 -4.02 -12.16
N ARG A 225 0.21 -4.74 -11.08
CA ARG A 225 0.90 -5.99 -10.74
C ARG A 225 0.70 -7.10 -11.78
N ALA A 226 -0.31 -7.01 -12.65
CA ALA A 226 -0.45 -7.92 -13.78
C ALA A 226 0.54 -7.60 -14.92
N PHE A 227 1.03 -6.36 -15.01
CA PHE A 227 2.06 -5.93 -15.96
C PHE A 227 3.48 -6.11 -15.42
N ILE A 228 3.66 -6.01 -14.11
CA ILE A 228 4.92 -6.32 -13.43
C ILE A 228 4.89 -7.78 -13.00
N GLN A 229 5.05 -8.68 -13.98
CA GLN A 229 5.42 -10.06 -13.69
C GLN A 229 6.73 -10.03 -12.91
N LEU A 230 6.61 -10.34 -11.60
CA LEU A 230 7.65 -11.07 -10.88
C LEU A 230 8.17 -12.15 -11.85
N PRO A 231 9.43 -12.11 -12.31
CA PRO A 231 10.02 -13.14 -13.15
C PRO A 231 10.34 -14.41 -12.35
N LEU A 232 9.45 -14.75 -11.42
CA LEU A 232 9.30 -16.07 -10.83
C LEU A 232 7.96 -16.72 -11.19
N PHE A 233 7.12 -16.08 -12.01
CA PHE A 233 5.77 -16.59 -12.25
C PHE A 233 5.44 -17.09 -13.67
N ILE A 234 6.26 -16.87 -14.71
CA ILE A 234 6.03 -17.50 -16.02
C ILE A 234 7.34 -17.89 -16.71
N GLU A 235 8.00 -18.94 -16.24
CA GLU A 235 8.81 -19.81 -17.11
C GLU A 235 8.47 -21.26 -16.74
N GLY A 236 7.36 -21.75 -17.29
CA GLY A 236 6.89 -23.07 -16.92
C GLY A 236 5.60 -23.50 -17.60
N ARG A 237 5.69 -23.74 -18.92
CA ARG A 237 4.87 -24.65 -19.74
C ARG A 237 3.72 -24.04 -20.56
N TYR A 238 3.92 -24.19 -21.88
CA TYR A 238 3.00 -24.40 -23.01
C TYR A 238 1.75 -23.53 -23.13
#